data_AF-A0A8S3UZP0-F1
#
_entry.id   AF-A0A8S3UZP0-F1
#
_cell.length_a   1.000
_cell.length_b   1.000
_cell.length_c   1.000
_cell.angle_alpha   90.00
_cell.angle_beta   90.00
_cell.angle_gamma   90.00
#
_symmetry.space_group_name_H-M   'P 1'
#
loop_
_entity.id
_entity.type
_entity.pdbx_description
1 polymer ?
#
loop_
_entity_poly.entity_id
_entity_poly.type
_entity_poly.pdbx_seq_one_letter_code
_entity_poly.pdbx_strand_id
1 'polypeptide(L)'
;MIDSDSLVIDSPIGKSDHAVIHFDYNCYLSFEQDTSERFQYFKGDYKAISDELDQENWDVLFEDKSIEQIWNIFKSKLSQCIEKYIPKRRHCNKFTNPPMWMDRRTKSAIIKKRRAWKKYQFSRSRVSYTNYASSRNNCTNTIREAKKSYERKVALEAKTNFNEQQHQDLQDDLDRLCDWSRKWKLSFNASKCKVMHFGQNNNLSRYTMLDNEDDYVQVNPVTEEKDLGITFEPNLKFDKHITNCVNKAQRVLALIRISFDYLEKDMFIILYKSIIRPLLEYSTTVWSPYLKKDIRRIEKIQRRATKLVPSIKMLSYVERLRALGLPTLEYRRDRYDMIQVYKALHGIDDIKWQNMFELSTNSTRGHPWKLSKKRCNSTQRLHSFSQRIIDQWNSLSTVTVCAESVNIFKNHINDEHWNGKKLNPT
;
A
#
# COMPACT_ATOMS: atom_id res chain seq x y z
N MET A 1 21.47 24.11 -29.57
CA MET A 1 20.44 24.17 -30.63
C MET A 1 19.73 22.83 -30.62
N ILE A 2 18.39 22.82 -30.57
CA ILE A 2 17.62 21.59 -30.72
C ILE A 2 17.81 21.15 -32.17
N ASP A 3 18.45 20.01 -32.38
CA ASP A 3 18.55 19.41 -33.71
C ASP A 3 17.15 18.94 -34.09
N SER A 4 16.56 19.52 -35.13
CA SER A 4 15.15 19.30 -35.48
C SER A 4 14.85 17.84 -35.84
N ASP A 5 15.89 17.06 -36.12
CA ASP A 5 15.79 15.71 -36.67
C ASP A 5 15.67 14.61 -35.58
N SER A 6 15.79 14.94 -34.28
CA SER A 6 15.61 13.98 -33.17
C SER A 6 14.21 13.99 -32.52
N LEU A 7 13.30 14.84 -33.02
CA LEU A 7 11.96 15.03 -32.48
C LEU A 7 10.98 13.92 -32.94
N VAL A 8 10.76 12.90 -32.10
CA VAL A 8 9.78 11.84 -32.30
C VAL A 8 8.49 12.13 -31.53
N ILE A 9 7.44 12.51 -32.24
CA ILE A 9 6.10 12.69 -31.65
C ILE A 9 5.38 11.33 -31.60
N ASP A 10 5.14 10.78 -30.41
CA ASP A 10 4.36 9.56 -30.19
C ASP A 10 2.89 9.88 -29.84
N SER A 11 2.07 8.84 -29.85
CA SER A 11 0.64 8.91 -29.61
C SER A 11 0.31 9.43 -28.20
N PRO A 12 -0.73 10.28 -28.06
CA PRO A 12 -1.19 10.79 -26.76
C PRO A 12 -1.41 9.70 -25.71
N ILE A 13 -1.16 10.04 -24.45
CA ILE A 13 -1.46 9.19 -23.31
C ILE A 13 -2.96 9.32 -23.01
N GLY A 14 -3.70 8.23 -23.19
CA GLY A 14 -5.12 8.20 -22.90
C GLY A 14 -5.93 9.14 -23.81
N LYS A 15 -6.73 10.02 -23.20
CA LYS A 15 -7.59 11.01 -23.90
C LYS A 15 -6.99 12.42 -23.97
N SER A 16 -5.76 12.61 -23.50
CA SER A 16 -5.12 13.93 -23.57
C SER A 16 -5.05 14.44 -25.01
N ASP A 17 -5.27 15.73 -25.17
CA ASP A 17 -5.05 16.52 -26.39
C ASP A 17 -3.57 16.82 -26.64
N HIS A 18 -2.71 16.55 -25.65
CA HIS A 18 -1.26 16.66 -25.78
C HIS A 18 -0.67 15.38 -26.40
N ALA A 19 0.14 15.55 -27.45
CA ALA A 19 0.95 14.48 -28.02
C ALA A 19 2.16 14.23 -27.12
N VAL A 20 2.61 12.97 -27.04
CA VAL A 20 3.85 12.66 -26.33
C VAL A 20 4.99 13.06 -27.25
N ILE A 21 5.83 13.98 -26.80
CA ILE A 21 6.98 14.40 -27.58
C ILE A 21 8.21 13.75 -26.95
N HIS A 22 8.85 12.85 -27.69
CA HIS A 22 10.19 12.39 -27.40
C HIS A 22 11.14 13.22 -28.25
N PHE A 23 12.11 13.87 -27.62
CA PHE A 23 13.20 14.51 -28.35
C PHE A 23 14.46 14.33 -27.54
N ASP A 24 15.56 14.16 -28.25
CA ASP A 24 16.87 14.16 -27.63
C ASP A 24 17.31 15.62 -27.53
N TYR A 25 17.24 16.17 -26.32
CA TYR A 25 17.69 17.52 -26.01
C TYR A 25 19.17 17.46 -25.62
N ASN A 26 20.05 17.87 -26.54
CA ASN A 26 21.45 18.13 -26.21
C ASN A 26 21.53 19.43 -25.40
N CYS A 27 21.33 19.31 -24.08
CA CYS A 27 21.76 20.32 -23.13
C CYS A 27 23.27 20.51 -23.26
N TYR A 28 23.75 21.71 -23.58
CA TYR A 28 25.10 22.12 -23.19
C TYR A 28 25.12 22.46 -21.69
N LEU A 29 24.69 21.52 -20.87
CA LEU A 29 25.39 21.26 -19.63
C LEU A 29 26.37 20.17 -20.03
N SER A 30 27.65 20.32 -19.73
CA SER A 30 28.58 19.19 -19.77
C SER A 30 28.17 18.17 -18.71
N PHE A 31 27.05 17.47 -18.93
CA PHE A 31 26.89 16.13 -18.45
C PHE A 31 27.79 15.31 -19.35
N GLU A 32 28.97 14.99 -18.83
CA GLU A 32 29.62 13.77 -19.25
C GLU A 32 28.53 12.70 -19.26
N GLN A 33 28.29 12.04 -20.40
CA GLN A 33 27.54 10.79 -20.38
C GLN A 33 28.14 9.97 -19.23
N ASP A 34 27.30 9.40 -18.36
CA ASP A 34 27.78 8.47 -17.34
C ASP A 34 28.32 7.22 -18.06
N THR A 35 29.52 7.35 -18.61
CA THR A 35 30.38 6.30 -19.11
C THR A 35 31.07 5.61 -17.94
N SER A 36 30.73 5.96 -16.68
CA SER A 36 31.38 5.37 -15.53
C SER A 36 31.16 3.86 -15.57
N GLU A 37 32.29 3.19 -15.58
CA GLU A 37 32.32 1.76 -15.50
C GLU A 37 31.92 1.39 -14.08
N ARG A 38 30.78 0.72 -13.91
CA ARG A 38 30.31 0.32 -12.59
C ARG A 38 30.91 -1.02 -12.21
N PHE A 39 31.41 -1.10 -10.98
CA PHE A 39 31.90 -2.34 -10.41
C PHE A 39 30.82 -3.41 -10.39
N GLN A 40 31.16 -4.58 -10.92
CA GLN A 40 30.34 -5.78 -10.82
C GLN A 40 30.70 -6.52 -9.54
N TYR A 41 30.34 -5.98 -8.38
CA TYR A 41 30.65 -6.56 -7.07
C TYR A 41 30.34 -8.06 -6.99
N PHE A 42 29.22 -8.51 -7.57
CA PHE A 42 28.84 -9.93 -7.62
C PHE A 42 29.78 -10.87 -8.40
N LYS A 43 30.77 -10.33 -9.13
CA LYS A 43 31.83 -11.09 -9.83
C LYS A 43 33.23 -10.80 -9.27
N GLY A 44 33.34 -10.04 -8.18
CA GLY A 44 34.62 -9.73 -7.58
C GLY A 44 35.29 -10.95 -6.97
N ASP A 45 36.61 -11.04 -7.10
CA ASP A 45 37.39 -12.05 -6.37
C ASP A 45 37.68 -11.56 -4.95
N TYR A 46 36.72 -11.79 -4.05
CA TYR A 46 36.80 -11.35 -2.67
C TYR A 46 37.87 -12.08 -1.86
N LYS A 47 38.28 -13.28 -2.29
CA LYS A 47 39.34 -14.04 -1.62
C LYS A 47 40.69 -13.37 -1.85
N ALA A 48 40.98 -13.02 -3.09
CA ALA A 48 42.20 -12.27 -3.42
C ALA A 48 42.24 -10.88 -2.76
N ILE A 49 41.09 -10.19 -2.62
CA ILE A 49 41.00 -8.94 -1.86
C ILE A 49 41.36 -9.16 -0.39
N SER A 50 40.83 -10.21 0.24
CA SER A 50 41.14 -10.53 1.63
C SER A 50 42.63 -10.85 1.80
N ASP A 51 43.16 -11.75 0.97
CA ASP A 51 44.55 -12.20 1.05
C ASP A 51 45.56 -11.04 0.85
N GLU A 52 45.24 -10.03 0.04
CA GLU A 52 46.08 -8.85 -0.16
C GLU A 52 45.98 -7.84 0.99
N LEU A 53 44.80 -7.67 1.59
CA LEU A 53 44.64 -6.84 2.78
C LEU A 53 45.28 -7.48 4.01
N ASP A 54 45.29 -8.81 4.11
CA ASP A 54 45.91 -9.54 5.22
C ASP A 54 47.45 -9.52 5.17
N GLN A 55 48.04 -9.25 4.01
CA GLN A 55 49.50 -9.09 3.84
C GLN A 55 50.02 -7.70 4.22
N GLU A 56 49.14 -6.71 4.38
CA GLU A 56 49.52 -5.35 4.75
C GLU A 56 49.75 -5.24 6.26
N ASN A 57 50.83 -4.56 6.66
CA ASN A 57 51.14 -4.35 8.07
C ASN A 57 50.39 -3.12 8.61
N TRP A 58 49.15 -3.35 9.03
CA TRP A 58 48.23 -2.30 9.51
C TRP A 58 48.73 -1.58 10.76
N ASP A 59 49.45 -2.27 11.64
CA ASP A 59 49.94 -1.70 12.90
C ASP A 59 50.90 -0.54 12.64
N VAL A 60 51.84 -0.73 11.71
CA VAL A 60 52.77 0.33 11.27
C VAL A 60 52.04 1.43 10.49
N LEU A 61 51.02 1.07 9.71
CA LEU A 61 50.25 2.04 8.93
C LEU A 61 49.33 2.91 9.78
N PHE A 62 48.96 2.47 10.98
CA PHE A 62 48.06 3.18 11.89
C PHE A 62 48.78 3.90 13.03
N GLU A 63 50.08 3.65 13.21
CA GLU A 63 50.89 4.29 14.25
C GLU A 63 50.87 5.83 14.13
N ASP A 64 50.65 6.50 15.26
CA ASP A 64 50.58 7.95 15.43
C ASP A 64 49.57 8.70 14.53
N LYS A 65 48.52 8.01 14.06
CA LYS A 65 47.47 8.61 13.22
C LYS A 65 46.16 8.81 13.95
N SER A 66 45.43 9.84 13.56
CA SER A 66 44.06 10.06 14.02
C SER A 66 43.10 9.04 13.39
N ILE A 67 41.94 8.82 14.02
CA ILE A 67 40.91 7.90 13.52
C ILE A 67 40.51 8.22 12.06
N GLU A 68 40.44 9.50 11.71
CA GLU A 68 40.09 9.93 10.36
C GLU A 68 41.21 9.60 9.35
N GLN A 69 42.48 9.76 9.75
CA GLN A 69 43.63 9.39 8.93
C GLN A 69 43.72 7.87 8.73
N ILE A 70 43.48 7.09 9.79
CA ILE A 70 43.40 5.63 9.75
C ILE A 70 42.31 5.18 8.77
N TRP A 71 41.10 5.75 8.89
CA TRP A 71 39.99 5.43 7.99
C TRP A 71 40.32 5.76 6.53
N ASN A 72 40.96 6.90 6.27
CA ASN A 72 41.34 7.28 4.91
C ASN A 72 42.39 6.34 4.31
N ILE A 73 43.35 5.86 5.11
CA ILE A 73 44.36 4.87 4.69
C ILE A 73 43.70 3.54 4.34
N PHE A 74 42.87 3.02 5.26
CA PHE A 74 42.13 1.77 5.03
C PHE A 74 41.24 1.87 3.79
N LYS A 75 40.46 2.95 3.68
CA LYS A 75 39.58 3.22 2.53
C LYS A 75 40.37 3.27 1.21
N SER A 76 41.56 3.87 1.22
CA SER A 76 42.43 3.95 0.04
C SER A 76 42.90 2.56 -0.39
N LYS A 77 43.44 1.75 0.54
CA LYS A 77 43.90 0.38 0.27
C LYS A 77 42.77 -0.53 -0.19
N LEU A 78 41.60 -0.44 0.45
CA LEU A 78 40.42 -1.18 0.03
C LEU A 78 39.95 -0.76 -1.37
N SER A 79 39.99 0.54 -1.68
CA SER A 79 39.63 1.05 -3.02
C SER A 79 40.58 0.52 -4.10
N GLN A 80 41.88 0.40 -3.80
CA GLN A 80 42.87 -0.21 -4.72
C GLN A 80 42.57 -1.70 -4.97
N CYS A 81 42.25 -2.45 -3.91
CA CYS A 81 41.87 -3.86 -4.04
C CYS A 81 40.57 -4.02 -4.84
N ILE A 82 39.57 -3.17 -4.59
CA ILE A 82 38.30 -3.15 -5.34
C ILE A 82 38.54 -2.86 -6.82
N GLU A 83 39.39 -1.88 -7.13
CA GLU A 83 39.76 -1.53 -8.51
C GLU A 83 40.45 -2.70 -9.24
N LYS A 84 41.30 -3.45 -8.53
CA LYS A 84 42.10 -4.56 -9.07
C LYS A 84 41.30 -5.85 -9.27
N TYR A 85 40.42 -6.18 -8.32
CA TYR A 85 39.79 -7.51 -8.25
C TYR A 85 38.30 -7.53 -8.58
N ILE A 86 37.66 -6.36 -8.79
CA ILE A 86 36.25 -6.30 -9.16
C ILE A 86 36.12 -5.79 -10.59
N PRO A 87 35.69 -6.64 -11.55
CA PRO A 87 35.57 -6.24 -12.94
C PRO A 87 34.47 -5.17 -13.09
N LYS A 88 34.70 -4.18 -13.95
CA LYS A 88 33.72 -3.14 -14.25
C LYS A 88 32.93 -3.45 -15.52
N ARG A 89 31.70 -2.95 -15.62
CA ARG A 89 30.87 -3.08 -16.82
C ARG A 89 30.28 -1.74 -17.23
N ARG A 90 30.30 -1.51 -18.55
CA ARG A 90 29.59 -0.39 -19.18
C ARG A 90 28.08 -0.64 -19.22
N HIS A 91 27.33 0.37 -18.83
CA HIS A 91 25.88 0.35 -18.86
C HIS A 91 25.38 0.10 -20.30
N CYS A 92 24.51 -0.89 -20.48
CA CYS A 92 23.80 -1.12 -21.73
C CYS A 92 22.32 -1.38 -21.42
N ASN A 93 21.44 -0.62 -22.07
CA ASN A 93 19.99 -0.77 -21.98
C ASN A 93 19.59 -2.13 -22.56
N LYS A 94 19.49 -3.17 -21.72
CA LYS A 94 18.85 -4.42 -22.10
C LYS A 94 17.34 -4.23 -21.97
N PHE A 95 16.63 -4.28 -23.09
CA PHE A 95 15.18 -4.45 -23.10
C PHE A 95 14.83 -5.72 -22.33
N THR A 96 14.06 -5.56 -21.26
CA THR A 96 13.55 -6.66 -20.44
C THR A 96 12.53 -7.49 -21.23
N ASN A 97 12.43 -8.77 -20.88
CA ASN A 97 11.37 -9.65 -21.39
C ASN A 97 9.99 -8.98 -21.22
N PRO A 98 9.06 -9.19 -22.17
CA PRO A 98 7.72 -8.63 -22.04
C PRO A 98 7.09 -9.09 -20.72
N PRO A 99 6.34 -8.22 -20.03
CA PRO A 99 5.70 -8.57 -18.77
C PRO A 99 4.85 -9.84 -18.88
N MET A 100 4.84 -10.67 -17.83
CA MET A 100 4.15 -11.97 -17.82
C MET A 100 2.65 -11.91 -18.14
N TRP A 101 2.00 -10.77 -17.91
CA TRP A 101 0.60 -10.53 -18.25
C TRP A 101 0.36 -10.23 -19.75
N MET A 102 1.42 -10.00 -20.53
CA MET A 102 1.32 -9.56 -21.92
C MET A 102 1.12 -10.74 -22.87
N ASP A 103 -0.12 -10.93 -23.32
CA ASP A 103 -0.45 -11.92 -24.32
C ASP A 103 -0.21 -11.42 -25.77
N ARG A 104 -0.23 -12.36 -26.73
CA ARG A 104 -0.02 -12.08 -28.16
C ARG A 104 -1.07 -11.10 -28.72
N ARG A 105 -2.29 -11.15 -28.20
CA ARG A 105 -3.42 -10.28 -28.58
C ARG A 105 -3.14 -8.83 -28.18
N THR A 106 -2.70 -8.61 -26.94
CA THR A 106 -2.36 -7.30 -26.38
C THR A 106 -1.16 -6.70 -27.10
N LYS A 107 -0.11 -7.49 -27.34
CA LYS A 107 1.06 -7.05 -28.13
C LYS A 107 0.65 -6.59 -29.53
N SER A 108 -0.24 -7.34 -30.18
CA SER A 108 -0.76 -6.99 -31.51
C SER A 108 -1.59 -5.71 -31.50
N ALA A 109 -2.40 -5.49 -30.47
CA ALA A 109 -3.20 -4.28 -30.30
C ALA A 109 -2.33 -3.03 -30.07
N ILE A 110 -1.23 -3.15 -29.31
CA ILE A 110 -0.23 -2.08 -29.11
C ILE A 110 0.42 -1.70 -30.45
N ILE A 111 0.84 -2.70 -31.23
CA ILE A 111 1.44 -2.48 -32.55
C ILE A 111 0.44 -1.82 -33.51
N LYS A 112 -0.81 -2.28 -33.53
CA LYS A 112 -1.87 -1.73 -34.38
C LYS A 112 -2.18 -0.26 -34.03
N LYS A 113 -2.24 0.08 -32.73
CA LYS A 113 -2.36 1.47 -32.26
C LYS A 113 -1.22 2.34 -32.80
N ARG A 114 0.04 1.90 -32.64
CA ARG A 114 1.23 2.63 -33.10
C ARG A 114 1.23 2.85 -34.61
N ARG A 115 0.85 1.83 -35.39
CA ARG A 115 0.73 1.95 -36.86
C ARG A 115 -0.37 2.94 -37.27
N ALA A 116 -1.53 2.89 -36.61
CA ALA A 116 -2.63 3.82 -36.88
C ALA A 116 -2.26 5.26 -36.54
N TRP A 117 -1.49 5.47 -35.47
CA TRP A 117 -0.96 6.79 -35.12
C TRP A 117 -0.01 7.33 -36.18
N LYS A 118 0.99 6.55 -36.62
CA LYS A 118 1.90 6.95 -37.71
C LYS A 118 1.15 7.31 -38.99
N LYS A 119 0.11 6.55 -39.34
CA LYS A 119 -0.74 6.84 -40.51
C LYS A 119 -1.53 8.14 -40.35
N TYR A 120 -2.02 8.44 -39.15
CA TYR A 120 -2.65 9.73 -38.85
C TYR A 120 -1.66 10.89 -38.90
N GLN A 121 -0.43 10.71 -38.39
CA GLN A 121 0.60 11.75 -38.45
C GLN A 121 0.93 12.18 -39.88
N PHE A 122 0.98 11.23 -40.81
CA PHE A 122 1.23 11.50 -42.23
C PHE A 122 0.01 12.10 -42.96
N SER A 123 -1.17 11.50 -42.78
CA SER A 123 -2.34 11.91 -43.58
C SER A 123 -3.15 13.06 -42.97
N ARG A 124 -3.03 13.33 -41.66
CA ARG A 124 -3.77 14.35 -40.87
C ARG A 124 -5.30 14.37 -41.10
N SER A 125 -5.86 13.28 -41.63
CA SER A 125 -7.26 13.20 -42.04
C SER A 125 -8.16 12.77 -40.90
N ARG A 126 -9.44 13.20 -40.92
CA ARG A 126 -10.43 12.77 -39.93
C ARG A 126 -10.63 11.25 -39.90
N VAL A 127 -10.56 10.60 -41.05
CA VAL A 127 -10.71 9.13 -41.20
C VAL A 127 -9.53 8.38 -40.58
N SER A 128 -8.31 8.89 -40.72
CA SER A 128 -7.14 8.28 -40.06
C SER A 128 -7.15 8.49 -38.55
N TYR A 129 -7.67 9.62 -38.07
CA TYR A 129 -7.86 9.88 -36.64
C TYR A 129 -8.89 8.94 -35.99
N THR A 130 -10.04 8.71 -36.62
CA THR A 130 -11.06 7.78 -36.10
C THR A 130 -10.53 6.35 -36.02
N ASN A 131 -9.75 5.93 -37.02
CA ASN A 131 -9.06 4.64 -37.02
C ASN A 131 -8.02 4.51 -35.90
N TYR A 132 -7.26 5.59 -35.63
CA TYR A 132 -6.36 5.64 -34.47
C TYR A 132 -7.13 5.58 -33.15
N ALA A 133 -8.21 6.36 -32.99
CA ALA A 133 -9.01 6.39 -31.78
C ALA A 133 -9.64 5.01 -31.47
N SER A 134 -10.15 4.32 -32.49
CA SER A 134 -10.65 2.94 -32.38
C SER A 134 -9.54 1.97 -31.96
N SER A 135 -8.37 2.05 -32.60
CA SER A 135 -7.21 1.21 -32.27
C SER A 135 -6.66 1.49 -30.86
N ARG A 136 -6.69 2.75 -30.41
CA ARG A 136 -6.32 3.16 -29.04
C ARG A 136 -7.25 2.52 -28.02
N ASN A 137 -8.56 2.67 -28.21
CA ASN A 137 -9.56 2.13 -27.27
C ASN A 137 -9.47 0.60 -27.18
N ASN A 138 -9.32 -0.08 -28.33
CA ASN A 138 -9.09 -1.52 -28.37
C ASN A 138 -7.82 -1.92 -27.59
N CYS A 139 -6.69 -1.26 -27.85
CA CYS A 139 -5.44 -1.49 -27.13
C CYS A 139 -5.60 -1.32 -25.61
N THR A 140 -6.29 -0.26 -25.16
CA THR A 140 -6.55 -0.04 -23.73
C THR A 140 -7.38 -1.17 -23.12
N ASN A 141 -8.41 -1.64 -23.83
CA ASN A 141 -9.27 -2.73 -23.35
C ASN A 141 -8.51 -4.07 -23.30
N THR A 142 -7.74 -4.41 -24.33
CA THR A 142 -6.95 -5.66 -24.34
C THR A 142 -5.90 -5.70 -23.23
N ILE A 143 -5.23 -4.57 -22.94
CA ILE A 143 -4.26 -4.48 -21.82
C ILE A 143 -4.97 -4.74 -20.49
N ARG A 144 -6.15 -4.15 -20.28
CA ARG A 144 -6.93 -4.33 -19.05
C ARG A 144 -7.42 -5.78 -18.90
N GLU A 145 -7.92 -6.38 -19.98
CA GLU A 145 -8.35 -7.79 -20.01
C GLU A 145 -7.20 -8.75 -19.69
N ALA A 146 -6.04 -8.57 -20.33
CA ALA A 146 -4.89 -9.46 -20.15
C ALA A 146 -4.34 -9.41 -18.71
N LYS A 147 -4.21 -8.20 -18.14
CA LYS A 147 -3.84 -8.03 -16.72
C LYS A 147 -4.84 -8.71 -15.79
N LYS A 148 -6.14 -8.51 -16.01
CA LYS A 148 -7.21 -9.11 -15.20
C LYS A 148 -7.23 -10.64 -15.31
N SER A 149 -7.00 -11.18 -16.50
CA SER A 149 -6.96 -12.63 -16.73
C SER A 149 -5.77 -13.27 -16.05
N TYR A 150 -4.59 -12.65 -16.13
CA TYR A 150 -3.38 -13.10 -15.45
C TYR A 150 -3.60 -13.14 -13.92
N GLU A 151 -4.12 -12.07 -13.34
CA GLU A 151 -4.39 -12.00 -11.90
C GLU A 151 -5.44 -13.02 -11.44
N ARG A 152 -6.49 -13.24 -12.23
CA ARG A 152 -7.49 -14.28 -11.97
C ARG A 152 -6.90 -15.68 -12.01
N LYS A 153 -6.01 -15.96 -12.97
CA LYS A 153 -5.33 -17.25 -13.09
C LYS A 153 -4.50 -17.54 -11.84
N VAL A 154 -3.65 -16.59 -11.43
CA VAL A 154 -2.85 -16.68 -10.19
C VAL A 154 -3.75 -16.92 -8.96
N ALA A 155 -4.87 -16.18 -8.85
CA ALA A 155 -5.79 -16.33 -7.72
C ALA A 155 -6.59 -17.65 -7.74
N LEU A 156 -6.84 -18.23 -8.91
CA LEU A 156 -7.55 -19.50 -9.07
C LEU A 156 -6.62 -20.68 -8.76
N GLU A 157 -5.39 -20.64 -9.27
CA GLU A 157 -4.33 -21.63 -8.98
C GLU A 157 -4.06 -21.69 -7.47
N ALA A 158 -4.04 -20.54 -6.79
CA ALA A 158 -3.92 -20.48 -5.33
C ALA A 158 -5.13 -21.06 -4.57
N LYS A 159 -6.31 -21.21 -5.21
CA LYS A 159 -7.55 -21.69 -4.57
C LYS A 159 -7.82 -23.18 -4.77
N THR A 160 -7.32 -23.79 -5.85
CA THR A 160 -7.64 -25.18 -6.23
C THR A 160 -6.71 -26.21 -5.59
N ASN A 161 -5.56 -25.81 -5.06
CA ASN A 161 -4.55 -26.73 -4.53
C ASN A 161 -4.68 -26.98 -3.01
N PHE A 162 -5.90 -27.17 -2.48
CA PHE A 162 -6.08 -27.56 -1.07
C PHE A 162 -5.54 -28.99 -0.84
N ASN A 163 -4.22 -29.18 -0.73
CA ASN A 163 -3.52 -30.46 -0.45
C ASN A 163 -2.04 -30.21 -0.09
N GLU A 164 -1.30 -31.26 0.30
CA GLU A 164 0.16 -31.26 0.60
C GLU A 164 0.99 -30.42 -0.38
N GLN A 165 0.58 -30.34 -1.64
CA GLN A 165 1.20 -29.47 -2.66
C GLN A 165 1.26 -27.99 -2.25
N GLN A 166 0.22 -27.41 -1.62
CA GLN A 166 0.27 -26.02 -1.14
C GLN A 166 1.25 -25.82 0.00
N HIS A 167 1.36 -26.81 0.88
CA HIS A 167 2.34 -26.78 1.96
C HIS A 167 3.75 -26.81 1.37
N GLN A 168 4.00 -27.69 0.40
CA GLN A 168 5.27 -27.76 -0.30
C GLN A 168 5.57 -26.50 -1.10
N ASP A 169 4.61 -25.98 -1.86
CA ASP A 169 4.77 -24.74 -2.65
C ASP A 169 5.17 -23.56 -1.75
N LEU A 170 4.55 -23.43 -0.56
CA LEU A 170 4.88 -22.39 0.39
C LEU A 170 6.24 -22.64 1.07
N GLN A 171 6.59 -23.90 1.38
CA GLN A 171 7.91 -24.24 1.91
C GLN A 171 9.01 -23.92 0.88
N ASP A 172 8.81 -24.28 -0.39
CA ASP A 172 9.72 -23.95 -1.49
C ASP A 172 9.88 -22.43 -1.64
N ASP A 173 8.80 -21.66 -1.46
CA ASP A 173 8.87 -20.19 -1.47
C ASP A 173 9.67 -19.64 -0.28
N LEU A 174 9.54 -20.24 0.92
CA LEU A 174 10.36 -19.89 2.08
C LEU A 174 11.84 -20.21 1.82
N ASP A 175 12.14 -21.36 1.23
CA ASP A 175 13.51 -21.78 0.90
C ASP A 175 14.13 -20.84 -0.15
N ARG A 176 13.36 -20.45 -1.18
CA ARG A 176 13.79 -19.44 -2.17
C ARG A 176 14.04 -18.07 -1.54
N LEU A 177 13.22 -17.67 -0.56
CA LEU A 177 13.43 -16.42 0.18
C LEU A 177 14.73 -16.49 0.98
N CYS A 178 14.96 -17.61 1.66
CA CYS A 178 16.19 -17.92 2.38
C CYS A 178 17.43 -17.84 1.48
N ASP A 179 17.40 -18.48 0.32
CA ASP A 179 18.48 -18.43 -0.66
C ASP A 179 18.72 -17.01 -1.22
N TRP A 180 17.63 -16.26 -1.47
CA TRP A 180 17.72 -14.86 -1.85
C TRP A 180 18.41 -14.04 -0.75
N SER A 181 18.00 -14.21 0.50
CA SER A 181 18.58 -13.54 1.67
C SER A 181 20.07 -13.87 1.81
N ARG A 182 20.47 -15.14 1.67
CA ARG A 182 21.88 -15.57 1.68
C ARG A 182 22.68 -14.90 0.56
N LYS A 183 22.13 -14.87 -0.65
CA LYS A 183 22.76 -14.23 -1.81
C LYS A 183 23.03 -12.75 -1.57
N TRP A 184 22.13 -12.07 -0.88
CA TRP A 184 22.26 -10.64 -0.56
C TRP A 184 22.89 -10.38 0.81
N LYS A 185 23.32 -11.43 1.54
CA LYS A 185 23.95 -11.35 2.87
C LYS A 185 23.07 -10.62 3.90
N LEU A 186 21.75 -10.84 3.83
CA LEU A 186 20.76 -10.25 4.74
C LEU A 186 19.87 -11.34 5.35
N SER A 187 20.45 -12.13 6.25
CA SER A 187 19.77 -13.26 6.93
C SER A 187 18.49 -12.83 7.64
N PHE A 188 17.46 -13.69 7.56
CA PHE A 188 16.22 -13.49 8.29
C PHE A 188 16.40 -13.82 9.76
N ASN A 189 15.83 -12.99 10.64
CA ASN A 189 15.69 -13.36 12.04
C ASN A 189 14.50 -14.32 12.19
N ALA A 190 14.77 -15.61 12.09
CA ALA A 190 13.75 -16.66 12.16
C ALA A 190 12.89 -16.60 13.45
N SER A 191 13.44 -16.15 14.58
CA SER A 191 12.68 -15.98 15.82
C SER A 191 11.56 -14.93 15.73
N LYS A 192 11.72 -13.93 14.85
CA LYS A 192 10.69 -12.92 14.56
C LYS A 192 9.70 -13.38 13.48
N CYS A 193 10.04 -14.41 12.72
CA CYS A 193 9.16 -15.00 11.71
C CYS A 193 8.13 -15.90 12.38
N LYS A 194 6.87 -15.77 11.97
CA LYS A 194 5.73 -16.46 12.56
C LYS A 194 4.79 -16.93 11.47
N VAL A 195 4.11 -18.03 11.71
CA VAL A 195 3.07 -18.55 10.82
C VAL A 195 1.71 -18.46 11.51
N MET A 196 0.75 -17.83 10.83
CA MET A 196 -0.65 -17.79 11.26
C MET A 196 -1.51 -18.49 10.22
N HIS A 197 -2.36 -19.39 10.69
CA HIS A 197 -3.26 -20.16 9.85
C HIS A 197 -4.65 -19.53 9.84
N PHE A 198 -5.17 -19.22 8.65
CA PHE A 198 -6.54 -18.73 8.48
C PHE A 198 -7.44 -19.82 7.87
N GLY A 199 -8.74 -19.77 8.22
CA GLY A 199 -9.76 -20.66 7.68
C GLY A 199 -10.06 -21.89 8.56
N GLN A 200 -11.20 -22.52 8.33
CA GLN A 200 -11.70 -23.63 9.15
C GLN A 200 -11.10 -24.99 8.78
N ASN A 201 -10.69 -25.18 7.52
CA ASN A 201 -10.15 -26.45 7.01
C ASN A 201 -8.63 -26.35 6.80
N ASN A 202 -7.92 -25.73 7.75
CA ASN A 202 -6.47 -25.61 7.68
C ASN A 202 -5.81 -26.78 8.40
N ASN A 203 -4.89 -27.48 7.73
CA ASN A 203 -4.17 -28.63 8.30
C ASN A 203 -3.10 -28.25 9.34
N LEU A 204 -2.93 -26.94 9.62
CA LEU A 204 -1.96 -26.40 10.57
C LEU A 204 -0.53 -26.88 10.30
N SER A 205 -0.18 -26.96 9.02
CA SER A 205 1.13 -27.43 8.55
C SER A 205 2.25 -26.60 9.18
N ARG A 206 3.34 -27.28 9.55
CA ARG A 206 4.53 -26.63 10.12
C ARG A 206 5.49 -26.28 9.00
N TYR A 207 6.14 -25.13 9.11
CA TYR A 207 7.13 -24.66 8.14
C TYR A 207 8.47 -24.45 8.83
N THR A 208 9.53 -24.56 8.04
CA THR A 208 10.91 -24.32 8.48
C THR A 208 11.52 -23.16 7.73
N MET A 209 12.48 -22.49 8.35
CA MET A 209 13.26 -21.42 7.74
C MET A 209 14.67 -21.47 8.31
N LEU A 210 15.65 -21.03 7.53
CA LEU A 210 17.01 -20.88 8.05
C LEU A 210 17.09 -19.75 9.06
N ASP A 211 17.81 -19.98 10.14
CA ASP A 211 18.20 -18.93 11.05
C ASP A 211 19.53 -18.28 10.64
N ASN A 212 20.09 -17.47 11.54
CA ASN A 212 21.35 -16.76 11.28
C ASN A 212 22.58 -17.68 11.32
N GLU A 213 22.45 -18.89 11.85
CA GLU A 213 23.51 -19.90 11.95
C GLU A 213 23.42 -20.91 10.78
N ASP A 214 22.58 -20.62 9.78
CA ASP A 214 22.28 -21.48 8.62
C ASP A 214 21.62 -22.81 9.00
N ASP A 215 21.03 -22.90 10.19
CA ASP A 215 20.28 -24.06 10.65
C ASP A 215 18.78 -23.90 10.37
N TYR A 216 18.15 -25.00 9.95
CA TYR A 216 16.70 -25.02 9.77
C TYR A 216 15.99 -25.03 11.11
N VAL A 217 15.27 -23.95 11.40
CA VAL A 217 14.43 -23.81 12.58
C VAL A 217 12.95 -23.79 12.20
N GLN A 218 12.11 -24.31 13.10
CA GLN A 218 10.67 -24.29 12.89
C GLN A 218 10.13 -22.86 13.06
N VAL A 219 9.35 -22.39 12.08
CA VAL A 219 8.65 -21.11 12.16
C VAL A 219 7.54 -21.20 13.21
N ASN A 220 7.52 -20.24 14.13
CA ASN A 220 6.62 -20.27 15.29
C ASN A 220 5.14 -20.13 14.87
N PRO A 221 4.29 -21.14 15.13
CA PRO A 221 2.85 -21.02 14.89
C PRO A 221 2.20 -20.12 15.95
N VAL A 222 1.38 -19.18 15.50
CA VAL A 222 0.72 -18.21 16.39
C VAL A 222 -0.78 -18.11 16.14
N THR A 223 -1.52 -17.85 17.22
CA THR A 223 -2.97 -17.59 17.21
C THR A 223 -3.31 -16.11 17.35
N GLU A 224 -2.29 -15.27 17.44
CA GLU A 224 -2.38 -13.81 17.45
C GLU A 224 -1.10 -13.23 16.86
N GLU A 225 -1.22 -12.26 15.96
CA GLU A 225 -0.07 -11.52 15.46
C GLU A 225 -0.42 -10.07 15.16
N LYS A 226 0.54 -9.18 15.38
CA LYS A 226 0.39 -7.76 15.08
C LYS A 226 1.06 -7.44 13.75
N ASP A 227 0.28 -6.96 12.80
CA ASP A 227 0.77 -6.45 11.53
C ASP A 227 0.38 -4.99 11.34
N LEU A 228 1.37 -4.14 11.05
CA LEU A 228 1.24 -2.68 10.92
C LEU A 228 0.41 -2.02 12.03
N GLY A 229 0.51 -2.53 13.27
CA GLY A 229 -0.20 -1.99 14.44
C GLY A 229 -1.61 -2.56 14.66
N ILE A 230 -2.09 -3.46 13.80
CA ILE A 230 -3.38 -4.16 13.94
C ILE A 230 -3.14 -5.58 14.41
N THR A 231 -3.86 -6.00 15.46
CA THR A 231 -3.81 -7.39 15.94
C THR A 231 -4.80 -8.25 15.16
N PHE A 232 -4.31 -9.33 14.55
CA PHE A 232 -5.09 -10.33 13.84
C PHE A 232 -5.21 -11.63 14.64
N GLU A 233 -6.34 -12.30 14.49
CA GLU A 233 -6.63 -13.62 15.04
C GLU A 233 -7.11 -14.54 13.89
N PRO A 234 -6.87 -15.87 13.93
CA PRO A 234 -7.28 -16.83 12.89
C PRO A 234 -8.76 -16.74 12.47
N ASN A 235 -9.62 -16.36 13.40
CA ASN A 235 -11.07 -16.24 13.19
C ASN A 235 -11.49 -14.88 12.58
N LEU A 236 -10.53 -14.00 12.31
CA LEU A 236 -10.70 -12.63 11.80
C LEU A 236 -11.68 -11.80 12.63
N LYS A 237 -11.73 -12.06 13.95
CA LYS A 237 -12.37 -11.18 14.92
C LYS A 237 -11.33 -10.17 15.41
N PHE A 238 -11.81 -8.98 15.77
CA PHE A 238 -10.97 -7.88 16.22
C PHE A 238 -11.22 -7.49 17.68
N ASP A 239 -11.86 -8.36 18.48
CA ASP A 239 -12.17 -8.04 19.88
C ASP A 239 -10.88 -7.79 20.68
N LYS A 240 -9.85 -8.61 20.46
CA LYS A 240 -8.54 -8.43 21.12
C LYS A 240 -7.86 -7.13 20.69
N HIS A 241 -7.87 -6.83 19.39
CA HIS A 241 -7.38 -5.55 18.86
C HIS A 241 -8.10 -4.34 19.47
N ILE A 242 -9.44 -4.38 19.52
CA ILE A 242 -10.26 -3.31 20.08
C ILE A 242 -9.99 -3.15 21.58
N THR A 243 -9.76 -4.26 22.30
CA THR A 243 -9.41 -4.22 23.72
C THR A 243 -8.08 -3.51 23.91
N ASN A 244 -7.09 -3.81 23.07
CA ASN A 244 -5.79 -3.16 23.09
C ASN A 244 -5.90 -1.65 22.80
N CYS A 245 -6.67 -1.25 21.78
CA CYS A 245 -6.94 0.16 21.47
C CYS A 245 -7.62 0.90 22.64
N VAL A 246 -8.67 0.32 23.20
CA VAL A 246 -9.44 0.91 24.32
C VAL A 246 -8.57 1.05 25.56
N ASN A 247 -7.78 0.02 25.91
CA ASN A 247 -6.90 0.05 27.08
C ASN A 247 -5.80 1.12 26.92
N LYS A 248 -5.19 1.24 25.74
CA LYS A 248 -4.21 2.30 25.45
C LYS A 248 -4.84 3.68 25.60
N ALA A 249 -6.00 3.90 24.98
CA ALA A 249 -6.70 5.17 25.06
C ALA A 249 -7.15 5.50 26.50
N GLN A 250 -7.55 4.50 27.28
CA GLN A 250 -7.94 4.69 28.68
C GLN A 250 -6.75 5.09 29.56
N ARG A 251 -5.56 4.51 29.34
CA ARG A 251 -4.33 4.92 30.05
C ARG A 251 -3.98 6.37 29.76
N VAL A 252 -4.00 6.77 28.49
CA VAL A 252 -3.74 8.16 28.08
C VAL A 252 -4.78 9.12 28.65
N LEU A 253 -6.06 8.72 28.64
CA LEU A 253 -7.13 9.52 29.24
C LEU A 253 -6.92 9.73 30.74
N ALA A 254 -6.44 8.71 31.46
CA ALA A 254 -6.11 8.84 32.88
C ALA A 254 -4.94 9.81 33.10
N LEU A 255 -3.90 9.75 32.26
CA LEU A 255 -2.79 10.71 32.32
C LEU A 255 -3.26 12.15 32.11
N ILE A 256 -4.05 12.41 31.07
CA ILE A 256 -4.63 13.75 30.83
C ILE A 256 -5.45 14.22 32.03
N ARG A 257 -6.23 13.34 32.66
CA ARG A 257 -6.99 13.70 33.86
C ARG A 257 -6.10 14.11 35.03
N ILE A 258 -4.93 13.50 35.18
CA ILE A 258 -4.00 13.77 36.30
C ILE A 258 -3.13 14.99 36.01
N SER A 259 -2.80 15.25 34.75
CA SER A 259 -1.89 16.34 34.36
C SER A 259 -2.53 17.73 34.34
N PHE A 260 -3.86 17.83 34.35
CA PHE A 260 -4.57 19.11 34.23
C PHE A 260 -5.63 19.26 35.32
N ASP A 261 -5.51 20.29 36.16
CA ASP A 261 -6.49 20.62 37.19
C ASP A 261 -7.79 21.16 36.58
N TYR A 262 -7.67 21.97 35.54
CA TYR A 262 -8.78 22.50 34.77
C TYR A 262 -8.53 22.31 33.28
N LEU A 263 -9.55 21.84 32.56
CA LEU A 263 -9.46 21.59 31.14
C LEU A 263 -10.57 22.33 30.39
N GLU A 264 -10.17 23.39 29.68
CA GLU A 264 -11.08 24.16 28.82
C GLU A 264 -11.45 23.37 27.55
N LYS A 265 -12.56 23.75 26.91
CA LYS A 265 -13.09 23.10 25.70
C LYS A 265 -12.03 23.01 24.59
N ASP A 266 -11.34 24.11 24.29
CA ASP A 266 -10.40 24.15 23.18
C ASP A 266 -9.15 23.31 23.43
N MET A 267 -8.60 23.37 24.65
CA MET A 267 -7.51 22.49 25.09
C MET A 267 -7.91 21.02 25.02
N PHE A 268 -9.10 20.67 25.52
CA PHE A 268 -9.62 19.30 25.44
C PHE A 268 -9.71 18.83 23.99
N ILE A 269 -10.25 19.66 23.09
CA ILE A 269 -10.41 19.31 21.68
C ILE A 269 -9.06 19.01 21.04
N ILE A 270 -8.03 19.83 21.32
CA ILE A 270 -6.67 19.63 20.82
C ILE A 270 -6.13 18.29 21.32
N LEU A 271 -6.07 18.09 22.65
CA LEU A 271 -5.52 16.86 23.27
C LEU A 271 -6.27 15.60 22.83
N TYR A 272 -7.59 15.67 22.77
CA TYR A 272 -8.43 14.55 22.38
C TYR A 272 -8.23 14.17 20.92
N LYS A 273 -8.17 15.15 20.01
CA LYS A 273 -7.96 14.93 18.57
C LYS A 273 -6.54 14.45 18.25
N SER A 274 -5.53 14.97 18.94
CA SER A 274 -4.13 14.66 18.64
C SER A 274 -3.62 13.37 19.27
N ILE A 275 -4.09 13.01 20.48
CA ILE A 275 -3.53 11.88 21.25
C ILE A 275 -4.51 10.73 21.41
N ILE A 276 -5.74 10.99 21.86
CA ILE A 276 -6.70 9.90 22.18
C ILE A 276 -7.32 9.32 20.90
N ARG A 277 -7.78 10.18 20.00
CA ARG A 277 -8.55 9.76 18.82
C ARG A 277 -7.76 8.85 17.86
N PRO A 278 -6.48 9.12 17.54
CA PRO A 278 -5.73 8.23 16.65
C PRO A 278 -5.63 6.79 17.18
N LEU A 279 -5.55 6.60 18.50
CA LEU A 279 -5.51 5.27 19.13
C LEU A 279 -6.79 4.45 18.91
N LEU A 280 -7.92 5.13 18.70
CA LEU A 280 -9.24 4.52 18.52
C LEU A 280 -9.64 4.39 17.04
N GLU A 281 -9.02 5.16 16.14
CA GLU A 281 -9.46 5.31 14.75
C GLU A 281 -8.46 4.78 13.72
N TYR A 282 -7.22 4.53 14.13
CA TYR A 282 -6.17 4.06 13.22
C TYR A 282 -6.58 2.80 12.46
N SER A 283 -6.52 2.87 11.13
CA SER A 283 -6.83 1.78 10.20
C SER A 283 -8.18 1.09 10.44
N THR A 284 -9.19 1.84 10.88
CA THR A 284 -10.56 1.33 11.12
C THR A 284 -11.20 0.71 9.88
N THR A 285 -10.78 1.09 8.68
CA THR A 285 -11.20 0.44 7.43
C THR A 285 -10.93 -1.06 7.44
N VAL A 286 -9.90 -1.54 8.12
CA VAL A 286 -9.60 -2.97 8.25
C VAL A 286 -10.49 -3.64 9.30
N TRP A 287 -10.54 -3.09 10.52
CA TRP A 287 -11.04 -3.81 11.70
C TRP A 287 -12.39 -3.35 12.27
N SER A 288 -13.06 -2.35 11.66
CA SER A 288 -14.26 -1.71 12.21
C SER A 288 -15.25 -2.71 12.83
N PRO A 289 -15.65 -2.53 14.11
CA PRO A 289 -16.52 -3.48 14.79
C PRO A 289 -17.94 -3.41 14.25
N TYR A 290 -18.58 -4.58 14.17
CA TYR A 290 -20.01 -4.71 13.87
C TYR A 290 -20.84 -5.09 15.10
N LEU A 291 -20.21 -5.63 16.15
CA LEU A 291 -20.91 -6.00 17.38
C LEU A 291 -21.18 -4.74 18.21
N LYS A 292 -22.45 -4.58 18.64
CA LYS A 292 -22.88 -3.45 19.48
C LYS A 292 -22.07 -3.32 20.76
N LYS A 293 -21.63 -4.43 21.36
CA LYS A 293 -20.78 -4.42 22.57
C LYS A 293 -19.46 -3.66 22.32
N ASP A 294 -18.83 -3.86 21.17
CA ASP A 294 -17.51 -3.31 20.85
C ASP A 294 -17.62 -1.86 20.36
N ILE A 295 -18.65 -1.56 19.57
CA ILE A 295 -19.01 -0.18 19.20
C ILE A 295 -19.20 0.68 20.47
N ARG A 296 -19.98 0.17 21.43
CA ARG A 296 -20.20 0.83 22.73
C ARG A 296 -18.91 0.93 23.55
N ARG A 297 -18.04 -0.09 23.52
CA ARG A 297 -16.76 -0.09 24.24
C ARG A 297 -15.84 1.04 23.76
N ILE A 298 -15.76 1.25 22.44
CA ILE A 298 -14.99 2.35 21.84
C ILE A 298 -15.64 3.70 22.18
N GLU A 299 -16.95 3.83 21.98
CA GLU A 299 -17.69 5.09 22.24
C GLU A 299 -17.61 5.51 23.72
N LYS A 300 -17.51 4.53 24.64
CA LYS A 300 -17.35 4.77 26.08
C LYS A 300 -16.11 5.61 26.40
N ILE A 301 -15.03 5.52 25.62
CA ILE A 301 -13.85 6.35 25.80
C ILE A 301 -14.18 7.82 25.48
N GLN A 302 -14.83 8.11 24.36
CA GLN A 302 -15.27 9.49 24.05
C GLN A 302 -16.27 10.02 25.08
N ARG A 303 -17.22 9.18 25.54
CA ARG A 303 -18.17 9.53 26.62
C ARG A 303 -17.47 9.91 27.92
N ARG A 304 -16.41 9.19 28.30
CA ARG A 304 -15.59 9.49 29.49
C ARG A 304 -14.71 10.72 29.27
N ALA A 305 -14.08 10.83 28.12
CA ALA A 305 -13.20 11.95 27.78
C ALA A 305 -13.94 13.29 27.83
N THR A 306 -15.11 13.39 27.20
CA THR A 306 -15.91 14.61 27.20
C THR A 306 -16.37 15.08 28.59
N LYS A 307 -16.36 14.20 29.62
CA LYS A 307 -16.64 14.58 31.01
C LYS A 307 -15.46 15.25 31.73
N LEU A 308 -14.26 15.25 31.14
CA LEU A 308 -13.11 15.94 31.71
C LEU A 308 -13.24 17.46 31.63
N VAL A 309 -14.06 17.99 30.73
CA VAL A 309 -14.30 19.42 30.58
C VAL A 309 -15.33 19.87 31.63
N PRO A 310 -14.94 20.61 32.69
CA PRO A 310 -15.83 20.87 33.83
C PRO A 310 -17.08 21.66 33.44
N SER A 311 -16.94 22.65 32.54
CA SER A 311 -18.04 23.56 32.13
C SER A 311 -19.20 22.88 31.41
N ILE A 312 -19.01 21.66 30.88
CA ILE A 312 -20.06 20.91 30.16
C ILE A 312 -20.26 19.50 30.73
N LYS A 313 -19.60 19.15 31.85
CA LYS A 313 -19.59 17.81 32.43
C LYS A 313 -21.00 17.27 32.72
N MET A 314 -21.91 18.14 33.15
CA MET A 314 -23.27 17.82 33.56
C MET A 314 -24.26 17.68 32.40
N LEU A 315 -23.90 18.16 31.20
CA LEU A 315 -24.74 18.02 30.01
C LEU A 315 -24.88 16.54 29.62
N SER A 316 -25.94 16.21 28.88
CA SER A 316 -26.07 14.88 28.26
C SER A 316 -24.92 14.61 27.30
N TYR A 317 -24.67 13.34 26.95
CA TYR A 317 -23.56 13.02 26.05
C TYR A 317 -23.69 13.72 24.69
N VAL A 318 -24.91 13.76 24.15
CA VAL A 318 -25.20 14.39 22.86
C VAL A 318 -24.94 15.90 22.90
N GLU A 319 -25.33 16.57 23.98
CA GLU A 319 -25.07 17.99 24.17
C GLU A 319 -23.58 18.29 24.36
N ARG A 320 -22.83 17.44 25.06
CA ARG A 320 -21.36 17.57 25.14
C ARG A 320 -20.71 17.45 23.78
N LEU A 321 -21.16 16.51 22.94
CA LEU A 321 -20.67 16.37 21.57
C LEU A 321 -20.95 17.64 20.74
N ARG A 322 -22.16 18.19 20.85
CA ARG A 322 -22.53 19.45 20.17
C ARG A 322 -21.65 20.62 20.65
N ALA A 323 -21.48 20.76 21.97
CA ALA A 323 -20.69 21.83 22.57
C ALA A 323 -19.19 21.77 22.20
N LEU A 324 -18.68 20.59 21.85
CA LEU A 324 -17.28 20.37 21.46
C LEU A 324 -17.08 20.24 19.94
N GLY A 325 -18.15 20.32 19.14
CA GLY A 325 -18.08 20.07 17.70
C GLY A 325 -17.54 18.67 17.35
N LEU A 326 -17.87 17.66 18.15
CA LEU A 326 -17.40 16.29 17.98
C LEU A 326 -18.51 15.37 17.47
N PRO A 327 -18.33 14.65 16.36
CA PRO A 327 -19.25 13.58 16.00
C PRO A 327 -18.99 12.31 16.83
N THR A 328 -19.90 11.35 16.78
CA THR A 328 -19.69 10.01 17.39
C THR A 328 -18.52 9.28 16.73
N LEU A 329 -17.84 8.40 17.46
CA LEU A 329 -16.75 7.61 16.85
C LEU A 329 -17.31 6.61 15.84
N GLU A 330 -18.55 6.15 16.03
CA GLU A 330 -19.28 5.31 15.05
C GLU A 330 -19.39 5.99 13.69
N TYR A 331 -19.94 7.20 13.65
CA TYR A 331 -20.03 7.95 12.40
C TYR A 331 -18.66 8.17 11.76
N ARG A 332 -17.63 8.43 12.57
CA ARG A 332 -16.29 8.65 12.03
C ARG A 332 -15.74 7.42 11.32
N ARG A 333 -15.98 6.22 11.84
CA ARG A 333 -15.61 4.96 11.17
C ARG A 333 -16.33 4.77 9.84
N ASP A 334 -17.64 4.99 9.82
CA ASP A 334 -18.44 4.94 8.59
C ASP A 334 -17.93 5.95 7.55
N ARG A 335 -17.59 7.17 8.02
CA ARG A 335 -16.99 8.21 7.19
C ARG A 335 -15.63 7.82 6.63
N TYR A 336 -14.76 7.17 7.41
CA TYR A 336 -13.49 6.67 6.89
C TYR A 336 -13.70 5.60 5.83
N ASP A 337 -14.64 4.68 6.04
CA ASP A 337 -14.97 3.67 5.04
C ASP A 337 -15.45 4.34 3.73
N MET A 338 -16.36 5.33 3.81
CA MET A 338 -16.84 6.05 2.62
C MET A 338 -15.71 6.79 1.89
N ILE A 339 -14.83 7.48 2.62
CA ILE A 339 -13.67 8.18 2.05
C ILE A 339 -12.72 7.18 1.37
N GLN A 340 -12.50 6.02 1.98
CA GLN A 340 -11.63 4.99 1.42
C GLN A 340 -12.20 4.41 0.12
N VAL A 341 -13.53 4.19 0.05
CA VAL A 341 -14.19 3.78 -1.19
C VAL A 341 -14.05 4.84 -2.27
N TYR A 342 -14.30 6.11 -1.94
CA TYR A 342 -14.16 7.22 -2.90
C TYR A 342 -12.76 7.28 -3.49
N LYS A 343 -11.73 7.26 -2.64
CA LYS A 343 -10.33 7.30 -3.07
C LYS A 343 -9.96 6.11 -3.95
N ALA A 344 -10.43 4.91 -3.59
CA ALA A 344 -10.18 3.71 -4.36
C ALA A 344 -10.82 3.78 -5.75
N LEU A 345 -12.10 4.18 -5.84
CA LEU A 345 -12.82 4.24 -7.11
C LEU A 345 -12.31 5.33 -8.06
N HIS A 346 -11.87 6.47 -7.50
CA HIS A 346 -11.35 7.59 -8.29
C HIS A 346 -9.84 7.48 -8.58
N GLY A 347 -9.19 6.39 -8.18
CA GLY A 347 -7.77 6.15 -8.46
C GLY A 347 -6.82 7.10 -7.72
N ILE A 348 -7.24 7.62 -6.56
CA ILE A 348 -6.42 8.47 -5.70
C ILE A 348 -5.44 7.62 -4.88
N ASP A 349 -5.91 6.47 -4.41
CA ASP A 349 -5.06 5.47 -3.77
C ASP A 349 -4.67 4.41 -4.82
N ASP A 350 -3.40 3.98 -4.83
CA ASP A 350 -2.90 2.91 -5.70
C ASP A 350 -3.33 1.52 -5.16
N ILE A 351 -4.65 1.29 -5.22
CA ILE A 351 -5.28 0.06 -4.76
C ILE A 351 -6.08 -0.52 -5.92
N LYS A 352 -5.90 -1.82 -6.19
CA LYS A 352 -6.71 -2.59 -7.15
C LYS A 352 -8.11 -2.83 -6.61
N TRP A 353 -8.93 -1.78 -6.59
CA TRP A 353 -10.27 -1.81 -6.02
C TRP A 353 -11.19 -2.85 -6.68
N GLN A 354 -10.91 -3.25 -7.93
CA GLN A 354 -11.65 -4.27 -8.65
C GLN A 354 -11.55 -5.67 -8.01
N ASN A 355 -10.57 -5.88 -7.13
CA ASN A 355 -10.46 -7.10 -6.33
C ASN A 355 -11.44 -7.09 -5.15
N MET A 356 -11.90 -5.91 -4.73
CA MET A 356 -12.79 -5.71 -3.59
C MET A 356 -14.23 -5.42 -4.00
N PHE A 357 -14.42 -4.64 -5.06
CA PHE A 357 -15.71 -4.10 -5.46
C PHE A 357 -16.02 -4.36 -6.94
N GLU A 358 -17.31 -4.46 -7.24
CA GLU A 358 -17.83 -4.55 -8.60
C GLU A 358 -18.88 -3.46 -8.79
N LEU A 359 -18.84 -2.76 -9.93
CA LEU A 359 -19.85 -1.77 -10.26
C LEU A 359 -21.17 -2.46 -10.65
N SER A 360 -22.28 -1.88 -10.23
CA SER A 360 -23.62 -2.32 -10.61
C SER A 360 -23.87 -2.07 -12.09
N THR A 361 -24.34 -3.09 -12.81
CA THR A 361 -24.76 -2.97 -14.22
C THR A 361 -26.17 -2.41 -14.38
N ASN A 362 -26.97 -2.41 -13.31
CA ASN A 362 -28.34 -1.93 -13.33
C ASN A 362 -28.36 -0.41 -13.14
N SER A 363 -28.34 0.32 -14.27
CA SER A 363 -28.15 1.79 -14.33
C SER A 363 -29.44 2.61 -14.25
N THR A 364 -30.62 1.99 -14.16
CA THR A 364 -31.88 2.74 -14.25
C THR A 364 -32.26 3.48 -12.97
N ARG A 365 -31.66 3.14 -11.82
CA ARG A 365 -31.93 3.78 -10.51
C ARG A 365 -30.67 3.84 -9.63
N GLY A 366 -30.09 5.03 -9.49
CA GLY A 366 -28.96 5.33 -8.59
C GLY A 366 -27.86 6.19 -9.22
N HIS A 367 -26.81 6.48 -8.45
CA HIS A 367 -25.65 7.25 -8.90
C HIS A 367 -24.67 6.39 -9.75
N PRO A 368 -23.78 6.99 -10.57
CA PRO A 368 -22.95 6.24 -11.54
C PRO A 368 -21.92 5.30 -10.89
N TRP A 369 -21.51 5.58 -9.65
CA TRP A 369 -20.54 4.78 -8.90
C TRP A 369 -21.15 3.68 -8.02
N LYS A 370 -22.36 3.21 -8.34
CA LYS A 370 -23.08 2.23 -7.52
C LYS A 370 -22.35 0.89 -7.48
N LEU A 371 -22.22 0.30 -6.30
CA LEU A 371 -21.53 -0.96 -6.05
C LEU A 371 -22.51 -2.13 -5.95
N SER A 372 -22.12 -3.28 -6.49
CA SER A 372 -22.88 -4.54 -6.40
C SER A 372 -22.60 -5.24 -5.07
N LYS A 373 -23.66 -5.50 -4.29
CA LYS A 373 -23.57 -6.25 -3.03
C LYS A 373 -23.73 -7.74 -3.28
N LYS A 374 -22.71 -8.52 -2.91
CA LYS A 374 -22.72 -9.98 -3.08
C LYS A 374 -23.31 -10.68 -1.86
N ARG A 375 -23.95 -11.84 -2.08
CA ARG A 375 -24.33 -12.71 -0.98
C ARG A 375 -23.07 -13.26 -0.30
N CYS A 376 -23.09 -13.30 1.02
CA CYS A 376 -21.99 -13.75 1.85
C CYS A 376 -22.50 -14.86 2.77
N ASN A 377 -21.74 -15.95 2.89
CA ASN A 377 -22.13 -17.10 3.73
C ASN A 377 -21.49 -17.07 5.12
N SER A 378 -20.68 -16.04 5.44
CA SER A 378 -20.08 -15.86 6.76
C SER A 378 -20.22 -14.43 7.27
N THR A 379 -20.38 -14.30 8.58
CA THR A 379 -20.49 -13.03 9.29
C THR A 379 -19.25 -12.17 9.11
N GLN A 380 -18.05 -12.77 9.13
CA GLN A 380 -16.78 -12.08 8.90
C GLN A 380 -16.74 -11.45 7.50
N ARG A 381 -17.18 -12.18 6.47
CA ARG A 381 -17.21 -11.63 5.11
C ARG A 381 -18.25 -10.52 4.98
N LEU A 382 -19.44 -10.70 5.55
CA LEU A 382 -20.51 -9.71 5.54
C LEU A 382 -20.06 -8.37 6.16
N HIS A 383 -19.29 -8.42 7.25
CA HIS A 383 -18.78 -7.24 7.96
C HIS A 383 -17.37 -6.82 7.53
N SER A 384 -16.80 -7.44 6.50
CA SER A 384 -15.56 -6.96 5.89
C SER A 384 -15.79 -5.62 5.18
N PHE A 385 -14.75 -4.80 5.08
CA PHE A 385 -14.78 -3.49 4.40
C PHE A 385 -15.50 -3.54 3.05
N SER A 386 -15.14 -4.50 2.21
CA SER A 386 -15.68 -4.68 0.86
C SER A 386 -17.16 -5.06 0.77
N GLN A 387 -17.85 -5.26 1.90
CA GLN A 387 -19.26 -5.65 1.96
C GLN A 387 -20.08 -4.71 2.85
N ARG A 388 -19.58 -4.35 4.04
CA ARG A 388 -20.34 -3.54 5.01
C ARG A 388 -20.63 -2.12 4.51
N ILE A 389 -19.74 -1.55 3.71
CA ILE A 389 -19.85 -0.16 3.25
C ILE A 389 -20.84 0.02 2.10
N ILE A 390 -21.19 -1.04 1.38
CA ILE A 390 -21.89 -0.96 0.09
C ILE A 390 -23.25 -0.26 0.22
N ASP A 391 -24.04 -0.58 1.25
CA ASP A 391 -25.37 0.01 1.41
C ASP A 391 -25.28 1.52 1.72
N GLN A 392 -24.35 1.90 2.59
CA GLN A 392 -24.12 3.31 2.93
C GLN A 392 -23.61 4.07 1.70
N TRP A 393 -22.64 3.51 0.98
CA TRP A 393 -22.11 4.10 -0.25
C TRP A 393 -23.21 4.30 -1.30
N ASN A 394 -24.04 3.27 -1.54
CA ASN A 394 -25.11 3.32 -2.52
C ASN A 394 -26.27 4.25 -2.14
N SER A 395 -26.32 4.71 -0.88
CA SER A 395 -27.31 5.68 -0.40
C SER A 395 -26.91 7.13 -0.66
N LEU A 396 -25.65 7.38 -1.05
CA LEU A 396 -25.14 8.73 -1.31
C LEU A 396 -25.76 9.31 -2.58
N SER A 397 -25.86 10.64 -2.63
CA SER A 397 -26.32 11.36 -3.82
C SER A 397 -25.28 11.32 -4.95
N THR A 398 -25.75 11.51 -6.19
CA THR A 398 -24.87 11.65 -7.36
C THR A 398 -23.87 12.79 -7.18
N VAL A 399 -24.31 13.92 -6.62
CA VAL A 399 -23.46 15.09 -6.35
C VAL A 399 -22.34 14.74 -5.36
N THR A 400 -22.65 13.95 -4.34
CA THR A 400 -21.66 13.47 -3.36
C THR A 400 -20.64 12.57 -4.02
N VAL A 401 -21.05 11.48 -4.67
CA VAL A 401 -20.09 10.51 -5.24
C VAL A 401 -19.27 11.04 -6.42
N CYS A 402 -19.78 12.05 -7.14
CA CYS A 402 -19.11 12.68 -8.28
C CYS A 402 -18.34 13.96 -7.89
N ALA A 403 -18.10 14.18 -6.59
CA ALA A 403 -17.25 15.27 -6.13
C ALA A 403 -15.91 15.31 -6.90
N GLU A 404 -15.38 16.50 -7.16
CA GLU A 404 -14.15 16.67 -7.94
C GLU A 404 -12.88 16.40 -7.13
N SER A 405 -12.98 16.47 -5.80
CA SER A 405 -11.86 16.25 -4.89
C SER A 405 -12.28 15.53 -3.62
N VAL A 406 -11.31 14.90 -2.95
CA VAL A 406 -11.53 14.26 -1.64
C VAL A 406 -12.08 15.25 -0.61
N ASN A 407 -11.69 16.53 -0.68
CA ASN A 407 -12.16 17.53 0.27
C ASN A 407 -13.62 17.92 0.01
N ILE A 408 -14.01 18.08 -1.26
CA ILE A 408 -15.42 18.32 -1.62
C ILE A 408 -16.27 17.12 -1.18
N PHE A 409 -15.80 15.89 -1.47
CA PHE A 409 -16.47 14.67 -1.03
C PHE A 409 -16.67 14.62 0.50
N LYS A 410 -15.60 14.92 1.26
CA LYS A 410 -15.64 14.99 2.73
C LYS A 410 -16.65 16.00 3.25
N ASN A 411 -16.82 17.13 2.57
CA ASN A 411 -17.78 18.17 2.95
C ASN A 411 -19.21 17.72 2.64
N HIS A 412 -19.47 17.18 1.44
CA HIS A 412 -20.79 16.67 1.07
C HIS A 412 -21.31 15.58 2.03
N ILE A 413 -20.46 14.62 2.43
CA ILE A 413 -20.86 13.61 3.43
C ILE A 413 -21.13 14.24 4.79
N ASN A 414 -20.34 15.25 5.18
CA ASN A 414 -20.57 15.96 6.43
C ASN A 414 -21.91 16.68 6.40
N ASP A 415 -22.26 17.36 5.30
CA ASP A 415 -23.53 18.07 5.17
C ASP A 415 -24.71 17.10 5.18
N GLU A 416 -24.62 15.98 4.44
CA GLU A 416 -25.62 14.90 4.50
C GLU A 416 -25.76 14.30 5.92
N HIS A 417 -24.68 14.24 6.70
CA HIS A 417 -24.70 13.76 8.08
C HIS A 417 -25.30 14.77 9.07
N TRP A 418 -24.91 16.04 8.98
CA TRP A 418 -25.36 17.09 9.90
C TRP A 418 -26.81 17.50 9.63
N ASN A 419 -27.27 17.40 8.37
CA ASN A 419 -28.65 17.65 7.99
C ASN A 419 -29.60 16.47 8.33
N GLY A 420 -29.06 15.29 8.68
CA GLY A 420 -29.83 14.07 8.95
C GLY A 420 -29.56 13.42 10.31
N LYS A 421 -30.10 13.98 11.40
CA LYS A 421 -30.36 13.31 12.72
C LYS A 421 -29.32 12.28 13.26
N LYS A 422 -28.00 12.43 13.06
CA LYS A 422 -26.99 11.43 13.47
C LYS A 422 -26.05 11.87 14.60
N LEU A 423 -26.54 12.64 15.56
CA LEU A 423 -25.84 12.81 16.86
C LEU A 423 -26.13 11.69 17.87
N ASN A 424 -27.08 10.80 17.54
CA ASN A 424 -27.47 9.70 18.41
C ASN A 424 -26.62 8.46 18.10
N PRO A 425 -25.77 7.98 19.03
CA PRO A 425 -25.09 6.70 18.89
C PRO A 425 -26.11 5.55 18.91
N THR A 426 -25.89 4.52 18.10
CA THR A 426 -26.83 3.40 17.91
C THR A 426 -26.72 2.27 18.94
#